data_AF-A0A378QPQ6-F1
#
_entry.id   AF-A0A378QPQ6-F1
#
_cell.length_a   1.000
_cell.length_b   1.000
_cell.length_c   1.000
_cell.angle_alpha   90.00
_cell.angle_beta   90.00
_cell.angle_gamma   90.00
#
_symmetry.space_group_name_H-M   'P 1'
#
loop_
_entity.id
_entity.type
_entity.pdbx_description
1 polymer ?
#
loop_
_entity_poly.entity_id
_entity_poly.type
_entity_poly.pdbx_seq_one_letter_code
_entity_poly.pdbx_strand_id
1 'polypeptide(L)'
;MAKTLTDDELAQLERQEQEQAQAKQTQNEPDYAQDLSILFPNQSLLIGGKTVKLKEYAFVEWLALRQTYAPFIAKFTALMTASDDVLVDDVLAFFEDEFADLKGLLLASLDEPADFLDSLTLTEMESLMLGWWQVNKHFFMKSVVRAVRKNQTKSQSAGA
;
A
#
# COMPACT_ATOMS: atom_id res chain seq x y z
N MET A 1 -11.85 45.47 -44.20
CA MET A 1 -11.31 46.41 -43.20
C MET A 1 -10.89 45.58 -42.00
N ALA A 2 -9.59 45.47 -41.73
CA ALA A 2 -9.09 44.76 -40.55
C ALA A 2 -9.33 45.66 -39.33
N LYS A 3 -10.03 45.14 -38.31
CA LYS A 3 -10.26 45.86 -37.06
C LYS A 3 -8.94 45.83 -36.28
N THR A 4 -8.22 46.95 -36.23
CA THR A 4 -7.02 47.09 -35.41
C THR A 4 -7.44 47.05 -33.95
N LEU A 5 -7.01 46.03 -33.21
CA LEU A 5 -7.21 45.97 -31.76
C LEU A 5 -6.48 47.14 -31.11
N THR A 6 -7.12 47.75 -30.12
CA THR A 6 -6.50 48.82 -29.32
C THR A 6 -5.48 48.22 -28.34
N ASP A 7 -4.47 49.01 -27.95
CA ASP A 7 -3.40 48.55 -27.05
C ASP A 7 -3.94 48.01 -25.71
N ASP A 8 -5.07 48.53 -25.24
CA ASP A 8 -5.76 48.06 -24.03
C ASP A 8 -6.44 46.68 -24.22
N GLU A 9 -6.94 46.39 -25.42
CA GLU A 9 -7.53 45.08 -25.75
C GLU A 9 -6.43 44.00 -25.89
N LEU A 10 -5.26 44.37 -26.43
CA LEU A 10 -4.08 43.50 -26.47
C LEU A 10 -3.59 43.16 -25.06
N ALA A 11 -3.48 44.15 -24.17
CA ALA A 11 -3.04 43.94 -22.80
C ALA A 11 -4.03 43.11 -21.94
N GLN A 12 -5.31 43.06 -22.32
CA GLN A 12 -6.30 42.19 -21.70
C GLN A 12 -6.20 40.75 -22.20
N LEU A 13 -5.97 40.57 -23.50
CA LEU A 13 -5.77 39.24 -24.09
C LEU A 13 -4.51 38.56 -23.55
N GLU A 14 -3.40 39.30 -23.43
CA GLU A 14 -2.15 38.75 -22.86
C GLU A 14 -2.32 38.31 -21.40
N ARG A 15 -3.06 39.08 -20.59
CA ARG A 15 -3.38 38.69 -19.20
C ARG A 15 -4.26 37.45 -19.16
N GLN A 16 -5.24 37.36 -20.04
CA GLN A 16 -6.14 36.22 -20.11
C GLN A 16 -5.42 34.95 -20.59
N GLU A 17 -4.47 35.07 -21.52
CA GLU A 17 -3.59 33.96 -21.92
C GLU A 17 -2.63 33.53 -20.81
N GLN A 18 -2.07 34.49 -20.05
CA GLN A 18 -1.20 34.19 -18.91
C GLN A 18 -1.95 33.50 -17.77
N GLU A 19 -3.16 33.95 -17.45
CA GLU A 19 -4.03 33.31 -16.44
C GLU A 19 -4.44 31.90 -16.88
N GLN A 20 -4.74 31.68 -18.17
CA GLN A 20 -5.04 30.36 -18.72
C GLN A 20 -3.81 29.44 -18.75
N ALA A 21 -2.62 29.96 -19.04
CA ALA A 21 -1.37 29.21 -19.00
C ALA A 21 -1.02 28.80 -17.57
N GLN A 22 -1.22 29.70 -16.61
CA GLN A 22 -0.96 29.43 -15.18
C GLN A 22 -1.97 28.42 -14.62
N ALA A 23 -3.27 28.54 -14.96
CA ALA A 23 -4.28 27.56 -14.59
C ALA A 23 -4.03 26.16 -15.20
N LYS A 24 -3.51 26.08 -16.44
CA LYS A 24 -3.12 24.81 -17.07
C LYS A 24 -1.87 24.18 -16.45
N GLN A 25 -0.95 24.97 -15.91
CA GLN A 25 0.23 24.45 -15.21
C GLN A 25 -0.14 23.82 -13.86
N THR A 26 -1.07 24.40 -13.11
CA THR A 26 -1.50 23.85 -11.81
C THR A 26 -2.43 22.63 -11.92
N GLN A 27 -3.09 22.42 -13.06
CA GLN A 27 -4.05 21.33 -13.24
C GLN A 27 -3.43 19.97 -13.62
N ASN A 28 -2.19 19.94 -14.10
CA ASN A 28 -1.55 18.71 -14.58
C ASN A 28 -0.54 18.09 -13.60
N GLU A 29 -0.16 18.78 -12.52
CA GLU A 29 0.75 18.22 -11.50
C GLU A 29 0.16 17.13 -10.57
N PRO A 30 -1.16 17.08 -10.25
CA PRO A 30 -1.67 16.04 -9.36
C PRO A 30 -1.69 14.65 -10.00
N ASP A 31 -1.79 14.55 -11.33
CA ASP A 31 -1.96 13.27 -12.03
C ASP A 31 -0.63 12.51 -12.17
N TYR A 32 0.48 13.18 -12.49
CA TYR A 32 1.79 12.51 -12.59
C TYR A 32 2.31 12.01 -11.23
N ALA A 33 2.09 12.76 -10.14
CA ALA A 33 2.46 12.30 -8.80
C ALA A 33 1.61 11.11 -8.33
N GLN A 34 0.33 11.09 -8.70
CA GLN A 34 -0.60 9.99 -8.43
C GLN A 34 -0.26 8.75 -9.28
N ASP A 35 0.10 8.92 -10.55
CA ASP A 35 0.46 7.82 -11.46
C ASP A 35 1.83 7.21 -11.10
N LEU A 36 2.80 8.01 -10.63
CA LEU A 36 4.04 7.51 -10.06
C LEU A 36 3.82 6.78 -8.71
N SER A 37 2.82 7.16 -7.91
CA SER A 37 2.46 6.45 -6.67
C SER A 37 1.88 5.05 -6.93
N ILE A 38 1.33 4.82 -8.13
CA ILE A 38 0.86 3.51 -8.61
C ILE A 38 2.05 2.64 -9.05
N LEU A 39 3.15 3.25 -9.51
CA LEU A 39 4.37 2.57 -10.00
C LEU A 39 5.45 2.37 -8.93
N PHE A 40 5.41 3.11 -7.82
CA PHE A 40 6.38 3.03 -6.73
C PHE A 40 5.67 2.77 -5.39
N PRO A 41 5.47 1.50 -4.98
CA PRO A 41 4.69 1.10 -3.80
C PRO A 41 5.34 1.45 -2.45
N ASN A 42 6.40 2.25 -2.46
CA ASN A 42 7.11 2.62 -1.25
C ASN A 42 6.36 3.76 -0.54
N GLN A 43 5.63 3.42 0.52
CA GLN A 43 4.95 4.40 1.34
C GLN A 43 5.95 5.07 2.29
N SER A 44 5.93 6.41 2.34
CA SER A 44 6.66 7.15 3.38
C SER A 44 5.69 7.49 4.51
N LEU A 45 6.02 7.09 5.73
CA LEU A 45 5.24 7.36 6.94
C LEU A 45 6.04 8.24 7.89
N LEU A 46 5.39 9.18 8.56
CA LEU A 46 6.00 9.90 9.68
C LEU A 46 5.79 9.08 10.96
N ILE A 47 6.86 8.49 11.47
CA ILE A 47 6.85 7.59 12.63
C ILE A 47 8.00 8.01 13.56
N GLY A 48 7.75 8.25 14.85
CA GLY A 48 8.79 8.65 15.80
C GLY A 48 9.44 10.00 15.45
N GLY A 49 8.71 10.89 14.77
CA GLY A 49 9.25 12.14 14.23
C GLY A 49 10.22 11.99 13.06
N LYS A 50 10.38 10.77 12.52
CA LYS A 50 11.22 10.44 11.36
C LYS A 50 10.36 9.99 10.19
N THR A 51 10.75 10.37 8.98
CA THR A 51 10.17 9.79 7.77
C THR A 51 10.76 8.41 7.53
N VAL A 52 9.93 7.38 7.65
CA VAL A 52 10.27 5.98 7.44
C VAL A 52 9.73 5.53 6.09
N LYS A 53 10.56 4.84 5.32
CA LYS A 53 10.17 4.31 4.00
C LYS A 53 9.83 2.84 4.12
N LEU A 54 8.55 2.52 4.01
CA LEU A 54 8.08 1.15 3.82
C LEU A 54 8.32 0.72 2.39
N LYS A 55 8.73 -0.54 2.22
CA LYS A 55 9.02 -1.13 0.92
C LYS A 55 8.17 -2.36 0.66
N GLU A 56 7.75 -2.50 -0.58
CA GLU A 56 7.26 -3.77 -1.09
C GLU A 56 8.43 -4.77 -1.15
N TYR A 57 8.18 -6.02 -0.76
CA TYR A 57 9.20 -7.06 -0.88
C TYR A 57 9.59 -7.27 -2.35
N ALA A 58 10.90 -7.35 -2.61
CA ALA A 58 11.35 -7.86 -3.90
C ALA A 58 10.90 -9.32 -4.08
N PHE A 59 10.66 -9.76 -5.32
CA PHE A 59 10.15 -11.11 -5.55
C PHE A 59 11.03 -12.22 -4.95
N VAL A 60 12.35 -12.11 -5.09
CA VAL A 60 13.31 -13.10 -4.55
C VAL A 60 13.32 -13.09 -3.02
N GLU A 61 13.27 -11.90 -2.42
CA GLU A 61 13.17 -11.73 -0.97
C GLU A 61 11.88 -12.35 -0.43
N TRP A 62 10.75 -12.08 -1.09
CA TRP A 62 9.48 -12.70 -0.76
C TRP A 62 9.54 -14.24 -0.80
N LEU A 63 10.27 -14.85 -1.74
CA LEU A 63 10.42 -16.30 -1.77
C LEU A 63 11.14 -16.85 -0.53
N ALA A 64 12.11 -16.12 0.01
CA ALA A 64 12.82 -16.48 1.24
C ALA A 64 11.93 -16.26 2.48
N LEU A 65 11.27 -15.09 2.55
CA LEU A 65 10.30 -14.77 3.61
C LEU A 65 9.18 -15.80 3.65
N ARG A 66 8.61 -16.17 2.49
CA ARG A 66 7.54 -17.15 2.40
C ARG A 66 7.91 -18.53 2.96
N GLN A 67 9.17 -18.95 2.82
CA GLN A 67 9.63 -20.22 3.41
C GLN A 67 9.73 -20.11 4.92
N THR A 68 10.30 -19.01 5.40
CA THR A 68 10.49 -18.73 6.84
C THR A 68 9.15 -18.60 7.56
N TYR A 69 8.24 -17.79 7.02
CA TYR A 69 6.94 -17.47 7.60
C TYR A 69 5.80 -18.34 7.03
N ALA A 70 6.11 -19.53 6.53
CA ALA A 70 5.09 -20.45 6.03
C ALA A 70 3.99 -20.77 7.07
N PRO A 71 4.30 -20.97 8.38
CA PRO A 71 3.28 -21.16 9.41
C PRO A 71 2.36 -19.94 9.58
N PHE A 72 2.91 -18.73 9.67
CA PHE A 72 2.16 -17.48 9.73
C PHE A 72 1.20 -17.35 8.55
N ILE A 73 1.69 -17.56 7.32
CA ILE A 73 0.89 -17.45 6.09
C ILE A 73 -0.24 -18.50 6.09
N ALA A 74 0.02 -19.71 6.61
CA ALA A 74 -0.98 -20.75 6.71
C ALA A 74 -2.09 -20.40 7.70
N LYS A 75 -1.74 -19.87 8.88
CA LYS A 75 -2.72 -19.39 9.89
C LYS A 75 -3.55 -18.23 9.35
N PHE A 76 -2.89 -17.24 8.73
CA PHE A 76 -3.59 -16.13 8.08
C PHE A 76 -4.56 -16.63 7.01
N THR A 77 -4.11 -17.60 6.19
CA THR A 77 -4.98 -18.20 5.16
C THR A 77 -6.16 -18.93 5.78
N ALA A 78 -5.97 -19.62 6.91
CA ALA A 78 -7.04 -20.30 7.63
C ALA A 78 -8.06 -19.29 8.17
N LEU A 79 -7.62 -18.19 8.79
CA LEU A 79 -8.48 -17.08 9.22
C LEU A 79 -9.32 -16.56 8.05
N MET A 80 -8.67 -16.21 6.94
CA MET A 80 -9.32 -15.65 5.75
C MET A 80 -10.24 -16.63 5.01
N THR A 81 -10.26 -17.91 5.37
CA THR A 81 -11.10 -18.94 4.75
C THR A 81 -12.04 -19.63 5.73
N ALA A 82 -12.04 -19.21 7.01
CA ALA A 82 -12.88 -19.78 8.04
C ALA A 82 -14.33 -19.29 7.97
N SER A 83 -14.53 -18.07 7.48
CA SER A 83 -15.83 -17.41 7.31
C SER A 83 -15.82 -16.57 6.04
N ASP A 84 -17.00 -16.33 5.46
CA ASP A 84 -17.17 -15.38 4.35
C ASP A 84 -17.12 -13.92 4.85
N ASP A 85 -17.36 -13.69 6.15
CA ASP A 85 -17.41 -12.37 6.79
C ASP A 85 -16.22 -12.15 7.74
N VAL A 86 -15.00 -12.07 7.20
CA VAL A 86 -13.82 -11.68 8.00
C VAL A 86 -13.77 -10.16 8.13
N LEU A 87 -13.80 -9.66 9.37
CA LEU A 87 -13.75 -8.24 9.67
C LEU A 87 -12.31 -7.73 9.71
N VAL A 88 -12.14 -6.41 9.59
CA VAL A 88 -10.83 -5.76 9.72
C VAL A 88 -10.24 -6.01 11.11
N ASP A 89 -11.07 -5.95 12.15
CA ASP A 89 -10.65 -6.18 13.53
C ASP A 89 -10.12 -7.61 13.76
N ASP A 90 -10.66 -8.60 13.04
CA ASP A 90 -10.14 -9.98 13.11
C ASP A 90 -8.73 -10.09 12.55
N VAL A 91 -8.43 -9.35 11.47
CA VAL A 91 -7.11 -9.30 10.86
C VAL A 91 -6.12 -8.55 11.75
N LEU A 92 -6.54 -7.47 12.40
CA LEU A 92 -5.72 -6.72 13.36
C LEU A 92 -5.40 -7.56 14.59
N ALA A 93 -6.41 -8.22 15.19
CA ALA A 93 -6.21 -9.14 16.31
C ALA A 93 -5.24 -10.28 15.93
N PHE A 94 -5.36 -10.83 14.72
CA PHE A 94 -4.42 -11.82 14.22
C PHE A 94 -2.97 -11.30 14.15
N PHE A 95 -2.77 -10.06 13.71
CA PHE A 95 -1.45 -9.43 13.67
C PHE A 95 -0.85 -9.21 15.06
N GLU A 96 -1.68 -8.88 16.05
CA GLU A 96 -1.27 -8.77 17.45
C GLU A 96 -0.88 -10.15 18.03
N ASP A 97 -1.70 -11.17 17.79
CA ASP A 97 -1.46 -12.54 18.29
C ASP A 97 -0.20 -13.17 17.67
N GLU A 98 0.07 -12.88 16.40
CA GLU A 98 1.22 -13.38 15.66
C GLU A 98 2.36 -12.35 15.56
N PHE A 99 2.43 -11.40 16.51
CA PHE A 99 3.35 -10.26 16.43
C PHE A 99 4.82 -10.66 16.31
N ALA A 100 5.24 -11.79 16.89
CA ALA A 100 6.61 -12.26 16.79
C ALA A 100 7.05 -12.52 15.33
N ASP A 101 6.18 -13.15 14.53
CA ASP A 101 6.42 -13.40 13.11
C ASP A 101 6.21 -12.11 12.29
N LEU A 102 5.19 -11.31 12.66
CA LEU A 102 4.94 -10.02 12.03
C LEU A 102 6.12 -9.06 12.19
N LYS A 103 6.79 -9.03 13.36
CA LYS A 103 7.97 -8.18 13.62
C LYS A 103 9.05 -8.41 12.56
N GLY A 104 9.33 -9.67 12.22
CA GLY A 104 10.30 -10.01 11.20
C GLY A 104 9.88 -9.62 9.78
N LEU A 105 8.58 -9.69 9.47
CA LEU A 105 8.01 -9.21 8.21
C LEU A 105 8.07 -7.67 8.11
N LEU A 106 7.75 -6.95 9.19
CA LEU A 106 7.87 -5.49 9.25
C LEU A 106 9.32 -5.06 9.01
N LEU A 107 10.29 -5.67 9.70
CA LEU A 107 11.70 -5.33 9.53
C LEU A 107 12.22 -5.61 8.12
N ALA A 108 11.74 -6.66 7.45
CA ALA A 108 12.10 -6.91 6.05
C ALA A 108 11.58 -5.83 5.09
N SER A 109 10.51 -5.12 5.46
CA SER A 109 9.92 -4.02 4.68
C SER A 109 10.55 -2.66 4.99
N LEU A 110 11.49 -2.60 5.94
CA LEU A 110 12.08 -1.36 6.46
C LEU A 110 13.59 -1.33 6.27
N ASP A 111 14.14 -0.12 6.10
CA ASP A 111 15.58 0.12 6.25
C ASP A 111 15.94 0.54 7.68
N GLU A 112 15.32 -0.09 8.68
CA GLU A 112 15.50 0.25 10.09
C GLU A 112 15.97 -0.98 10.89
N PRO A 113 16.77 -0.77 11.94
CA PRO A 113 17.23 -1.85 12.81
C PRO A 113 16.11 -2.43 13.69
N ALA A 114 16.34 -3.60 14.29
CA ALA A 114 15.30 -4.30 15.06
C ALA A 114 14.79 -3.54 16.30
N ASP A 115 15.65 -2.74 16.92
CA ASP A 115 15.35 -1.88 18.08
C ASP A 115 14.50 -0.66 17.72
N PHE A 116 14.40 -0.31 16.43
CA PHE A 116 13.48 0.73 15.96
C PHE A 116 12.04 0.45 16.38
N LEU A 117 11.58 -0.79 16.19
CA LEU A 117 10.22 -1.20 16.53
C LEU A 117 9.93 -1.10 18.03
N ASP A 118 10.94 -1.34 18.87
CA ASP A 118 10.82 -1.30 20.33
C ASP A 118 10.73 0.16 20.85
N SER A 119 11.09 1.14 20.02
CA SER A 119 11.00 2.57 20.35
C SER A 119 9.64 3.19 20.03
N LEU A 120 8.78 2.50 19.28
CA LEU A 120 7.52 3.04 18.80
C LEU A 120 6.45 3.05 19.89
N THR A 121 5.64 4.11 19.89
CA THR A 121 4.38 4.12 20.65
C THR A 121 3.37 3.15 20.02
N LEU A 122 2.31 2.81 20.76
CA LEU A 122 1.23 1.96 20.26
C LEU A 122 0.64 2.50 18.94
N THR A 123 0.29 3.79 18.89
CA THR A 123 -0.30 4.42 17.70
C THR A 123 0.65 4.43 16.50
N GLU A 124 1.95 4.56 16.74
CA GLU A 124 2.97 4.51 15.70
C GLU A 124 3.17 3.09 15.16
N MET A 125 3.12 2.09 16.04
CA MET A 125 3.15 0.68 15.64
C MET A 125 1.92 0.30 14.83
N GLU A 126 0.72 0.71 15.26
CA GLU A 126 -0.53 0.50 14.52
C GLU A 126 -0.46 1.14 13.12
N SER A 127 0.02 2.38 13.03
CA SER A 127 0.21 3.08 11.77
C SER A 127 1.19 2.37 10.85
N LEU A 128 2.29 1.85 11.42
CA LEU A 128 3.29 1.07 10.70
C LEU A 128 2.69 -0.24 10.17
N MET A 129 1.96 -0.98 11.00
CA MET A 129 1.31 -2.25 10.62
C MET A 129 0.31 -2.03 9.48
N LEU A 130 -0.52 -0.99 9.58
CA LEU A 130 -1.50 -0.64 8.54
C LEU A 130 -0.82 -0.26 7.23
N GLY A 131 0.22 0.57 7.29
CA GLY A 131 1.00 0.94 6.10
C GLY A 131 1.68 -0.26 5.46
N TRP A 132 2.35 -1.09 6.27
CA TRP A 132 2.98 -2.32 5.81
C TRP A 132 1.97 -3.24 5.12
N TRP A 133 0.78 -3.40 5.70
CA TRP A 133 -0.28 -4.19 5.12
C TRP A 133 -0.72 -3.63 3.76
N GLN A 134 -0.93 -2.33 3.62
CA GLN A 134 -1.30 -1.73 2.33
C GLN A 134 -0.30 -2.02 1.23
N VAL A 135 0.99 -1.97 1.56
CA VAL A 135 2.09 -2.22 0.62
C VAL A 135 2.22 -3.72 0.29
N ASN A 136 2.16 -4.60 1.30
CA ASN A 136 2.56 -6.00 1.14
C ASN A 136 1.40 -7.03 1.07
N LYS A 137 0.13 -6.64 1.31
CA LYS A 137 -1.03 -7.55 1.40
C LYS A 137 -1.17 -8.53 0.23
N HIS A 138 -0.83 -8.10 -0.98
CA HIS A 138 -1.02 -8.89 -2.19
C HIS A 138 -0.18 -10.19 -2.20
N PHE A 139 0.96 -10.23 -1.48
CA PHE A 139 1.74 -11.45 -1.29
C PHE A 139 0.99 -12.51 -0.48
N PHE A 140 0.23 -12.08 0.54
CA PHE A 140 -0.56 -12.94 1.41
C PHE A 140 -1.87 -13.37 0.74
N MET A 141 -2.58 -12.42 0.10
CA MET A 141 -3.85 -12.68 -0.56
C MET A 141 -3.74 -13.70 -1.71
N LYS A 142 -2.58 -13.81 -2.38
CA LYS A 142 -2.33 -14.88 -3.34
C LYS A 142 -2.46 -16.28 -2.73
N SER A 143 -2.05 -16.47 -1.48
CA SER A 143 -2.20 -17.74 -0.77
C SER A 143 -3.66 -18.03 -0.41
N VAL A 144 -4.40 -17.00 0.02
CA VAL A 144 -5.85 -17.08 0.28
C VAL A 144 -6.61 -17.50 -0.98
N VAL A 145 -6.40 -16.81 -2.09
CA VAL A 145 -7.06 -17.13 -3.37
C VAL A 145 -6.76 -18.56 -3.82
N ARG A 146 -5.51 -19.02 -3.66
CA ARG A 146 -5.14 -20.41 -3.98
C ARG A 146 -5.87 -21.42 -3.09
N ALA A 147 -6.03 -21.11 -1.80
CA ALA A 147 -6.75 -21.98 -0.86
C ALA A 147 -8.25 -22.05 -1.18
N VAL A 148 -8.89 -20.91 -1.45
CA VAL A 148 -10.31 -20.85 -1.85
C VAL A 148 -10.56 -21.71 -3.09
N ARG A 149 -9.74 -21.56 -4.14
CA ARG A 149 -9.84 -22.39 -5.36
C ARG A 149 -9.70 -23.88 -5.07
N LYS A 150 -8.73 -24.26 -4.22
CA LYS A 150 -8.51 -25.66 -3.83
C LYS A 150 -9.72 -26.24 -3.08
N ASN A 151 -10.35 -25.45 -2.21
CA ASN A 151 -11.53 -25.86 -1.46
C ASN A 151 -12.74 -26.05 -2.38
N GLN A 152 -12.94 -25.15 -3.36
CA GLN A 152 -14.00 -25.27 -4.36
C GLN A 152 -13.86 -26.54 -5.22
N THR A 153 -12.65 -26.85 -5.69
CA THR A 153 -12.41 -28.08 -6.47
C THR A 153 -12.69 -29.34 -5.65
N LYS A 154 -12.32 -29.37 -4.36
CA LYS A 154 -12.62 -30.50 -3.47
C LYS A 154 -14.13 -30.73 -3.31
N SER A 155 -14.89 -29.66 -3.06
CA SER A 155 -16.35 -29.76 -2.90
C SER A 155 -17.05 -30.23 -4.18
N GLN A 156 -16.54 -29.87 -5.37
CA GLN A 156 -17.07 -30.37 -6.64
C GLN A 156 -16.75 -31.85 -6.89
N SER A 157 -15.56 -32.32 -6.49
CA SER A 157 -15.18 -33.74 -6.65
C SER A 157 -15.84 -34.71 -5.66
N ALA A 158 -16.36 -34.21 -4.53
CA ALA A 158 -17.05 -35.02 -3.52
C ALA A 158 -18.57 -35.16 -3.78
N GLY A 159 -19.10 -34.42 -4.76
CA GLY A 159 -20.52 -34.46 -5.15
C GLY A 159 -20.80 -35.16 -6.48
N ALA A 160 -19.79 -35.81 -7.08
CA ALA A 160 -19.89 -36.62 -8.30
C ALA A 160 -19.63 -38.09 -7.98
#